data_AF-A0A9D6YC40-F1
#
_entry.id   AF-A0A9D6YC40-F1
#
_cell.length_a   1.000
_cell.length_b   1.000
_cell.length_c   1.000
_cell.angle_alpha   90.00
_cell.angle_beta   90.00
_cell.angle_gamma   90.00
#
_symmetry.space_group_name_H-M   'P 1'
#
loop_
_entity.id
_entity.type
_entity.pdbx_description
1 polymer ?
#
loop_
_entity_poly.entity_id
_entity_poly.type
_entity_poly.pdbx_seq_one_letter_code
_entity_poly.pdbx_strand_id
1 'polypeptide(L)'
;MPEYYHQKIDARLLRLTQAVVKRLDAEPALRGRLAENVSRWENPRLQKQWLHRLNWPWPVLRARLLAPTEEGAAWRQDAPLGGILPPAERTRIMREFAHDTAAT
;
A
#
# COMPACT_ATOMS: atom_id res chain seq x y z
N MET A 1 -11.70 -20.10 10.89
CA MET A 1 -12.01 -18.72 10.45
C MET A 1 -10.78 -17.79 10.26
N PRO A 2 -9.57 -18.23 9.82
CA PRO A 2 -8.45 -17.30 9.54
C PRO A 2 -8.54 -16.64 8.14
N GLU A 3 -8.97 -17.37 7.12
CA GLU A 3 -8.96 -16.90 5.72
C GLU A 3 -9.83 -15.66 5.46
N TYR A 4 -10.99 -15.58 6.11
CA TYR A 4 -11.91 -14.43 5.99
C TYR A 4 -11.30 -13.12 6.53
N TYR A 5 -10.49 -13.21 7.58
CA TYR A 5 -9.80 -12.04 8.16
C TYR A 5 -8.66 -11.56 7.27
N HIS A 6 -7.90 -12.49 6.67
CA HIS A 6 -6.84 -12.18 5.71
C HIS A 6 -7.40 -11.50 4.45
N GLN A 7 -8.53 -11.97 3.91
CA GLN A 7 -9.17 -11.38 2.74
C GLN A 7 -9.67 -9.95 2.99
N LYS A 8 -10.25 -9.65 4.17
CA LYS A 8 -10.69 -8.29 4.51
C LYS A 8 -9.53 -7.32 4.72
N ILE A 9 -8.45 -7.78 5.36
CA ILE A 9 -7.24 -6.97 5.51
C ILE A 9 -6.65 -6.64 4.14
N ASP A 10 -6.55 -7.62 3.25
CA ASP A 10 -6.03 -7.39 1.90
C ASP A 10 -6.94 -6.46 1.09
N ALA A 11 -8.27 -6.63 1.13
CA ALA A 11 -9.20 -5.75 0.44
C ALA A 11 -9.05 -4.28 0.87
N ARG A 12 -8.88 -4.04 2.18
CA ARG A 12 -8.61 -2.71 2.73
C ARG A 12 -7.26 -2.17 2.27
N LEU A 13 -6.22 -2.99 2.30
CA LEU A 13 -4.89 -2.59 1.83
C LEU A 13 -4.92 -2.27 0.33
N LEU A 14 -5.55 -3.10 -0.50
CA LEU A 14 -5.73 -2.87 -1.93
C LEU A 14 -6.44 -1.55 -2.20
N ARG A 15 -7.52 -1.25 -1.47
CA ARG A 15 -8.25 0.00 -1.61
C ARG A 15 -7.41 1.23 -1.25
N LEU A 16 -6.60 1.14 -0.19
CA LEU A 16 -5.63 2.19 0.18
C LEU A 16 -4.55 2.35 -0.90
N THR A 17 -3.99 1.24 -1.38
CA THR A 17 -2.98 1.21 -2.43
C THR A 17 -3.49 1.83 -3.73
N GLN A 18 -4.73 1.54 -4.14
CA GLN A 18 -5.37 2.15 -5.31
C GLN A 18 -5.46 3.67 -5.20
N ALA A 19 -5.87 4.19 -4.05
CA ALA A 19 -5.95 5.63 -3.82
C ALA A 19 -4.56 6.30 -3.86
N VAL A 20 -3.56 5.65 -3.24
CA VAL A 20 -2.16 6.12 -3.27
C VAL A 20 -1.61 6.12 -4.70
N VAL A 21 -1.78 5.01 -5.43
CA VAL A 21 -1.33 4.88 -6.82
C VAL A 21 -1.96 5.95 -7.71
N LYS A 22 -3.26 6.18 -7.60
CA LYS A 22 -3.96 7.25 -8.35
C LYS A 22 -3.29 8.60 -8.11
N ARG A 23 -2.87 8.87 -6.88
CA ARG A 23 -2.19 10.11 -6.50
C ARG A 23 -0.75 10.18 -7.03
N LEU A 24 -0.01 9.07 -7.01
CA LEU A 24 1.34 8.95 -7.58
C LEU A 24 1.36 8.99 -9.12
N ASP A 25 0.26 8.59 -9.76
CA ASP A 25 0.05 8.74 -11.20
C ASP A 25 -0.15 10.22 -11.55
N ALA A 26 -0.97 10.94 -10.77
CA ALA A 26 -1.25 12.36 -10.99
C ALA A 26 -0.12 13.31 -10.56
N GLU A 27 0.61 12.96 -9.50
CA GLU A 27 1.68 13.77 -8.91
C GLU A 27 3.00 12.96 -8.82
N PRO A 28 3.75 12.81 -9.93
CA PRO A 28 4.97 11.98 -9.96
C PRO A 28 6.05 12.39 -8.94
N ALA A 29 6.08 13.66 -8.54
CA ALA A 29 7.00 14.17 -7.52
C ALA A 29 6.80 13.48 -6.15
N LEU A 30 5.60 12.99 -5.84
CA LEU A 30 5.31 12.27 -4.60
C LEU A 30 6.01 10.90 -4.52
N ARG A 31 6.51 10.36 -5.64
CA ARG A 31 7.22 9.07 -5.66
C ARG A 31 8.51 9.11 -4.83
N GLY A 32 9.14 10.28 -4.69
CA GLY A 32 10.31 10.47 -3.81
C GLY A 32 10.02 10.13 -2.35
N ARG A 33 8.80 10.39 -1.88
CA ARG A 33 8.36 10.05 -0.51
C ARG A 33 8.39 8.56 -0.23
N LEU A 34 8.23 7.71 -1.24
CA LEU A 34 8.35 6.25 -1.06
C LEU A 34 9.77 5.88 -0.60
N ALA A 35 10.78 6.47 -1.22
CA ALA A 35 12.18 6.25 -0.84
C ALA A 35 12.49 6.86 0.54
N GLU A 36 11.96 8.05 0.84
CA GLU A 36 12.09 8.69 2.16
C GLU A 36 11.46 7.86 3.29
N ASN A 37 10.34 7.19 3.00
CA ASN A 37 9.70 6.29 3.97
C ASN A 37 10.57 5.06 4.23
N VAL A 38 11.11 4.45 3.16
CA VAL A 38 11.97 3.25 3.25
C VAL A 38 13.31 3.56 3.94
N SER A 39 13.88 4.75 3.75
CA SER A 39 15.17 5.13 4.35
C SER A 39 15.14 5.17 5.89
N ARG A 40 13.94 5.31 6.47
CA ARG A 40 13.71 5.36 7.93
C ARG A 40 13.47 3.99 8.56
N TRP A 41 13.41 2.92 7.77
CA TRP A 41 13.15 1.58 8.30
C TRP A 41 14.37 0.99 8.99
N GLU A 42 14.15 0.42 10.16
CA GLU A 42 15.21 -0.22 10.96
C GLU A 42 15.57 -1.63 10.45
N ASN A 43 14.68 -2.28 9.70
CA ASN A 43 14.92 -3.60 9.13
C ASN A 43 15.75 -3.50 7.83
N PRO A 44 17.05 -3.84 7.83
CA PRO A 44 17.92 -3.56 6.70
C PRO A 44 17.59 -4.46 5.49
N ARG A 45 17.12 -5.69 5.74
CA ARG A 45 16.72 -6.63 4.69
C ARG A 45 15.53 -6.08 3.93
N LEU A 46 14.50 -5.66 4.66
CA LEU A 46 13.27 -5.12 4.08
C LEU A 46 13.53 -3.80 3.37
N GLN A 47 14.33 -2.92 3.99
CA GLN A 47 14.79 -1.67 3.39
C GLN A 47 15.48 -1.90 2.04
N LYS A 48 16.48 -2.80 1.98
CA LYS A 48 17.21 -3.10 0.75
C LYS A 48 16.29 -3.65 -0.36
N GLN A 49 15.35 -4.53 0.00
CA GLN A 49 14.38 -5.07 -0.96
C GLN A 49 13.52 -3.97 -1.57
N TRP A 50 13.01 -3.05 -0.74
CA TRP A 50 12.16 -1.97 -1.23
C TRP A 50 12.93 -0.92 -2.01
N LEU A 51 14.14 -0.54 -1.59
CA LEU A 51 15.00 0.34 -2.40
C LEU A 51 15.27 -0.27 -3.79
N HIS A 52 15.50 -1.58 -3.87
CA HIS A 52 15.64 -2.27 -5.14
C HIS A 52 14.36 -2.19 -6.00
N ARG A 53 13.18 -2.43 -5.41
CA ARG A 53 11.88 -2.33 -6.11
C ARG A 53 11.57 -0.91 -6.57
N LEU A 54 11.96 0.11 -5.79
CA LEU A 54 11.75 1.52 -6.13
C LEU A 54 12.61 1.99 -7.32
N ASN A 55 13.68 1.26 -7.65
CA ASN A 55 14.45 1.50 -8.87
C ASN A 55 13.79 0.95 -10.14
N TRP A 56 12.69 0.19 -10.01
CA TRP A 56 11.96 -0.30 -11.17
C TRP A 56 11.16 0.81 -11.85
N PRO A 57 10.85 0.69 -13.16
CA PRO A 57 9.95 1.62 -13.83
C PRO A 57 8.61 1.68 -13.09
N TRP A 58 8.11 2.89 -12.84
CA TRP A 58 6.85 3.11 -12.14
C TRP A 58 5.68 2.25 -12.66
N PRO A 59 5.47 2.08 -14.00
CA PRO A 59 4.39 1.23 -14.50
C PRO A 59 4.48 -0.23 -14.02
N VAL A 60 5.69 -0.77 -13.85
CA VAL A 60 5.92 -2.14 -13.39
C VAL A 60 5.59 -2.26 -11.90
N LEU A 61 6.11 -1.33 -11.09
CA LEU A 61 5.83 -1.30 -9.65
C LEU A 61 4.33 -1.11 -9.37
N ARG A 62 3.69 -0.20 -10.09
CA ARG A 62 2.23 0.04 -10.06
C ARG A 62 1.44 -1.23 -10.36
N ALA A 63 1.78 -1.94 -11.43
CA ALA A 63 1.08 -3.17 -11.80
C ALA A 63 1.18 -4.24 -10.71
N ARG A 64 2.35 -4.40 -10.08
CA ARG A 64 2.56 -5.36 -8.98
C ARG A 64 1.76 -5.00 -7.73
N LEU A 65 1.78 -3.72 -7.33
CA LEU A 65 1.03 -3.23 -6.18
C LEU A 65 -0.50 -3.42 -6.31
N LEU A 66 -1.01 -3.29 -7.54
CA LEU A 66 -2.44 -3.41 -7.85
C LEU A 66 -2.88 -4.83 -8.25
N ALA A 67 -1.95 -5.78 -8.36
CA ALA A 67 -2.28 -7.14 -8.77
C ALA A 67 -3.18 -7.82 -7.73
N PRO A 68 -4.33 -8.40 -8.12
CA PRO A 68 -5.20 -9.18 -7.24
C PRO A 68 -4.67 -10.62 -7.12
N THR A 69 -3.40 -10.75 -6.72
CA THR A 69 -2.70 -12.04 -6.52
C THR A 69 -2.16 -12.12 -5.11
N GLU A 70 -1.81 -13.32 -4.65
CA GLU A 70 -1.13 -13.51 -3.35
C GLU A 70 0.18 -12.72 -3.27
N GLU A 71 0.94 -12.70 -4.36
CA GLU A 71 2.14 -11.86 -4.47
C GLU A 71 1.78 -10.37 -4.28
N GLY A 72 0.77 -9.87 -4.99
CA GLY A 72 0.30 -8.49 -4.83
C GLY A 72 -0.14 -8.19 -3.39
N ALA A 73 -0.82 -9.12 -2.73
CA ALA A 73 -1.23 -8.99 -1.33
C ALA A 73 -0.01 -8.89 -0.41
N ALA A 74 0.99 -9.75 -0.59
CA ALA A 74 2.24 -9.71 0.16
C ALA A 74 2.96 -8.36 -0.01
N TRP A 75 2.99 -7.82 -1.23
CA TRP A 75 3.59 -6.51 -1.51
C TRP A 75 2.86 -5.35 -0.85
N ARG A 76 1.55 -5.45 -0.65
CA ARG A 76 0.77 -4.39 -0.01
C ARG A 76 0.94 -4.35 1.50
N GLN A 77 1.33 -5.46 2.13
CA GLN A 77 1.49 -5.54 3.58
C GLN A 77 2.61 -4.63 4.10
N ASP A 78 3.67 -4.44 3.31
CA ASP A 78 4.87 -3.70 3.67
C ASP A 78 5.14 -2.50 2.75
N ALA A 79 4.18 -2.12 1.90
CA ALA A 79 4.36 -1.02 0.96
C ALA A 79 4.59 0.33 1.68
N PRO A 80 5.60 1.12 1.27
CA PRO A 80 6.00 2.39 1.92
C PRO A 80 5.06 3.56 1.57
N LEU A 81 3.75 3.36 1.67
CA LEU A 81 2.72 4.30 1.17
C LEU A 81 2.32 5.39 2.18
N GLY A 82 2.99 5.44 3.34
CA GLY A 82 2.72 6.41 4.40
C GLY A 82 2.86 7.86 3.93
N GLY A 83 1.98 8.76 4.40
CA GLY A 83 2.08 10.19 4.10
C GLY A 83 1.81 10.61 2.65
N ILE A 84 1.38 9.69 1.77
CA ILE A 84 0.96 10.03 0.40
C ILE A 84 -0.49 10.53 0.38
N LEU A 85 -1.38 9.83 1.08
CA LEU A 85 -2.78 10.27 1.21
C LEU A 85 -2.92 11.35 2.28
N PRO A 86 -3.78 12.36 2.05
CA PRO A 86 -4.25 13.24 3.11
C PRO A 86 -4.91 12.44 4.24
N PRO A 87 -4.77 12.87 5.51
CA PRO A 87 -5.37 12.17 6.65
C PRO A 87 -6.88 11.94 6.53
N ALA A 88 -7.61 12.91 5.98
CA ALA A 88 -9.06 12.82 5.76
C ALA A 88 -9.43 11.71 4.77
N GLU A 89 -8.70 11.60 3.66
CA GLU A 89 -8.94 10.56 2.64
C GLU A 89 -8.59 9.17 3.16
N ARG A 90 -7.46 9.04 3.87
CA ARG A 90 -7.10 7.79 4.56
C ARG A 90 -8.19 7.38 5.54
N THR A 91 -8.69 8.31 6.34
CA THR A 91 -9.75 8.05 7.33
C THR A 91 -11.06 7.62 6.66
N ARG A 92 -11.44 8.26 5.54
CA ARG A 92 -12.62 7.87 4.76
C ARG A 92 -12.51 6.42 4.31
N ILE A 93 -11.38 6.02 3.71
CA ILE A 93 -11.16 4.65 3.25
C ILE A 93 -11.18 3.67 4.42
N MET A 94 -10.56 4.00 5.56
CA MET A 94 -10.61 3.13 6.74
C MET A 94 -12.04 2.91 7.25
N ARG A 95 -12.92 3.91 7.13
CA ARG A 95 -14.34 3.81 7.51
C ARG A 95 -15.16 2.92 6.56
N GLU A 96 -14.80 2.85 5.28
CA GLU A 96 -15.44 1.94 4.30
C GLU A 96 -15.39 0.47 4.78
N PHE A 97 -14.37 0.10 5.57
CA PHE A 97 -14.17 -1.25 6.10
C PHE A 97 -14.49 -1.39 7.60
N ALA A 98 -14.91 -0.31 8.28
CA ALA A 98 -15.22 -0.34 9.72
C ALA A 98 -16.61 -0.92 10.02
N HIS A 99 -17.54 -0.85 9.06
CA HIS A 99 -18.92 -1.34 9.22
C HIS A 99 -19.06 -2.86 9.16
N ASP A 100 -17.99 -3.57 8.82
CA ASP A 100 -17.95 -5.03 8.66
C ASP A 100 -17.70 -5.79 9.97
N THR A 101 -17.55 -5.08 11.09
CA THR A 101 -17.23 -5.63 12.42
C THR A 101 -18.43 -5.61 13.39
N ALA A 102 -19.56 -5.01 12.99
CA ALA A 102 -20.75 -4.83 13.85
C ALA A 102 -21.90 -5.80 13.53
N ALA A 103 -21.62 -6.90 12.83
CA ALA A 103 -22.56 -8.00 12.62
C ALA A 103 -22.00 -9.28 13.25
N THR A 104 -22.09 -9.39 14.57
CA THR A 104 -22.13 -10.67 15.28
C THR A 104 -22.96 -10.48 16.55
#